data_AF-A0A9P5UH60-F1
#
_entry.id   AF-A0A9P5UH60-F1
#
_cell.length_a   1.000
_cell.length_b   1.000
_cell.length_c   1.000
_cell.angle_alpha   90.00
_cell.angle_beta   90.00
_cell.angle_gamma   90.00
#
_symmetry.space_group_name_H-M   'P 1'
#
loop_
_entity.id
_entity.type
_entity.pdbx_description
1 polymer ?
#
loop_
_entity_poly.entity_id
_entity_poly.type
_entity_poly.pdbx_seq_one_letter_code
_entity_poly.pdbx_strand_id
1 'polypeptide(L)'
;MDKMKGGSNKSDNSDATGLVCKEVILWIEERLARKEDITMPEYCHKFGLTNEEDAHSTFSSLLSLSILPKATRTVLSERYERWRRNEGEEFWTSRAADYKINVSTNETIGDLVERGRFFTKKRL
;
A
#
# COMPACT_ATOMS: atom_id res chain seq x y z
N MET A 1 21.83 -46.34 -13.95
CA MET A 1 22.83 -45.26 -13.97
C MET A 1 22.35 -44.28 -15.02
N ASP A 2 21.74 -43.13 -14.77
CA ASP A 2 21.65 -42.25 -13.60
C ASP A 2 20.35 -41.44 -13.72
N LYS A 3 19.55 -41.34 -12.64
CA LYS A 3 18.42 -40.39 -12.57
C LYS A 3 18.93 -39.13 -11.88
N MET A 4 19.19 -38.07 -12.65
CA MET A 4 19.50 -36.75 -12.12
C MET A 4 18.29 -36.21 -11.36
N LYS A 5 18.47 -36.05 -10.06
CA LYS A 5 17.54 -35.45 -9.11
C LYS A 5 17.72 -33.93 -9.19
N GLY A 6 16.89 -33.26 -9.99
CA GLY A 6 16.77 -31.81 -9.97
C GLY A 6 16.02 -31.38 -8.72
N GLY A 7 16.74 -30.85 -7.73
CA GLY A 7 16.17 -30.28 -6.52
C GLY A 7 15.39 -29.01 -6.84
N SER A 8 14.11 -29.00 -6.49
CA SER A 8 13.32 -27.77 -6.45
C SER A 8 13.76 -26.96 -5.21
N ASN A 9 14.54 -25.91 -5.43
CA ASN A 9 14.73 -24.86 -4.45
C ASN A 9 13.39 -24.16 -4.23
N LYS A 10 12.73 -24.52 -3.13
CA LYS A 10 11.55 -23.82 -2.62
C LYS A 10 12.09 -22.61 -1.86
N SER A 11 12.18 -21.46 -2.55
CA SER A 11 12.57 -20.21 -1.94
C SER A 11 11.54 -19.78 -0.90
N ASP A 12 11.99 -19.64 0.34
CA ASP A 12 11.28 -19.14 1.51
C ASP A 12 10.77 -17.72 1.29
N ASN A 13 9.54 -17.57 0.78
CA ASN A 13 8.87 -16.28 0.63
C ASN A 13 7.61 -16.13 1.51
N SER A 14 7.43 -17.02 2.50
CA SER A 14 6.21 -17.09 3.33
C SER A 14 6.25 -16.25 4.61
N ASP A 15 7.42 -15.78 5.05
CA ASP A 15 7.55 -15.08 6.34
C ASP A 15 7.21 -13.58 6.28
N ALA A 16 7.44 -12.92 5.14
CA ALA A 16 7.12 -11.50 4.98
C ALA A 16 5.60 -11.25 5.02
N THR A 17 4.81 -12.13 4.40
CA THR A 17 3.35 -12.03 4.38
C THR A 17 2.72 -12.28 5.75
N GLY A 18 3.33 -13.15 6.56
CA GLY A 18 2.87 -13.44 7.92
C GLY A 18 3.08 -12.28 8.92
N LEU A 19 4.15 -11.50 8.74
CA LEU A 19 4.43 -10.33 9.57
C LEU A 19 3.44 -9.17 9.26
N VAL A 20 3.17 -8.94 7.98
CA VAL A 20 2.23 -7.91 7.50
C VAL A 20 0.80 -8.22 7.98
N CYS A 21 0.37 -9.48 7.98
CA CYS A 21 -0.94 -9.86 8.52
C CYS A 21 -1.09 -9.53 10.02
N LYS A 22 -0.05 -9.77 10.83
CA LYS A 22 -0.10 -9.50 12.28
C LYS A 22 -0.20 -8.02 12.59
N GLU A 23 0.58 -7.19 11.91
CA GLU A 23 0.55 -5.73 12.12
C GLU A 23 -0.82 -5.15 11.74
N VAL A 24 -1.39 -5.60 10.62
CA VAL A 24 -2.72 -5.17 10.18
C VAL A 24 -3.79 -5.56 11.20
N ILE A 25 -3.75 -6.78 11.73
CA ILE A 25 -4.71 -7.25 12.73
C ILE A 25 -4.61 -6.41 14.01
N LEU A 26 -3.39 -6.21 14.55
CA LEU A 26 -3.18 -5.42 15.76
C LEU A 26 -3.69 -3.99 15.61
N TRP A 27 -3.41 -3.35 14.47
CA TRP A 27 -3.88 -2.00 14.20
C TRP A 27 -5.40 -1.89 14.18
N ILE A 28 -6.09 -2.90 13.65
CA ILE A 28 -7.56 -2.96 13.63
C ILE A 28 -8.12 -3.19 15.03
N GLU A 29 -7.55 -4.14 15.77
CA GLU A 29 -7.98 -4.41 17.15
C GLU A 29 -7.85 -3.18 18.04
N GLU A 30 -6.73 -2.44 17.94
CA GLU A 30 -6.52 -1.20 18.67
C GLU A 30 -7.56 -0.13 18.33
N ARG A 31 -7.86 0.06 17.03
CA ARG A 31 -8.86 1.04 16.60
C ARG A 31 -10.28 0.67 17.01
N LEU A 32 -10.63 -0.61 16.91
CA LEU A 32 -11.93 -1.11 17.36
C LEU A 32 -12.09 -0.95 18.87
N ALA A 33 -11.03 -1.22 19.66
CA ALA A 33 -11.03 -1.00 21.10
C ALA A 33 -11.27 0.48 21.45
N ARG A 34 -10.74 1.40 20.64
CA ARG A 34 -10.93 2.85 20.76
C ARG A 34 -12.25 3.36 20.16
N LYS A 35 -13.03 2.49 19.50
CA LYS A 35 -14.23 2.84 18.71
C LYS A 35 -13.93 3.86 17.61
N GLU A 36 -12.70 3.88 17.12
CA GLU A 36 -12.30 4.69 15.98
C GLU A 36 -12.82 4.08 14.68
N ASP A 37 -13.08 4.94 13.69
CA ASP A 37 -13.40 4.46 12.36
C ASP A 37 -12.13 3.95 11.65
N ILE A 38 -12.31 3.01 10.72
CA ILE A 38 -11.24 2.51 9.86
C ILE A 38 -11.68 2.81 8.44
N THR A 39 -11.13 3.88 7.90
CA THR A 39 -11.41 4.33 6.53
C THR A 39 -10.31 3.89 5.58
N MET A 40 -10.63 3.77 4.28
CA MET A 40 -9.64 3.41 3.26
C MET A 40 -8.47 4.40 3.17
N PRO A 41 -8.67 5.74 3.24
CA PRO A 41 -7.56 6.69 3.26
C PRO A 41 -6.59 6.48 4.43
N GLU A 42 -7.10 6.22 5.63
CA GLU A 42 -6.26 5.97 6.80
C GLU A 42 -5.52 4.63 6.70
N TYR A 43 -6.20 3.60 6.19
CA TYR A 43 -5.58 2.31 5.90
C TYR A 43 -4.42 2.48 4.90
N CYS A 44 -4.66 3.20 3.81
CA CYS A 44 -3.64 3.50 2.80
C CYS A 44 -2.47 4.29 3.38
N HIS A 45 -2.73 5.26 4.26
CA HIS A 45 -1.69 6.05 4.91
C HIS A 45 -0.86 5.19 5.87
N LYS A 46 -1.52 4.37 6.70
CA LYS A 46 -0.87 3.52 7.70
C LYS A 46 0.07 2.49 7.07
N PHE A 47 -0.35 1.87 5.96
CA PHE A 47 0.42 0.80 5.30
C PHE A 47 1.19 1.29 4.06
N GLY A 48 1.23 2.61 3.81
CA GLY A 48 1.99 3.19 2.69
C GLY A 48 1.51 2.74 1.31
N LEU A 49 0.26 2.28 1.19
CA LEU A 49 -0.30 1.79 -0.07
C LEU A 49 -0.61 2.98 -0.95
N THR A 50 0.09 3.16 -2.07
CA THR A 50 -0.09 4.29 -3.00
C THR A 50 -0.94 3.92 -4.22
N ASN A 51 -1.01 2.63 -4.55
CA ASN A 51 -1.75 2.09 -5.66
C ASN A 51 -3.17 1.67 -5.24
N GLU A 52 -4.15 1.99 -6.07
CA GLU A 52 -5.56 1.66 -5.84
C GLU A 52 -5.82 0.15 -5.81
N GLU A 53 -5.29 -0.59 -6.77
CA GLU A 53 -5.48 -2.03 -6.92
C GLU A 53 -4.90 -2.79 -5.73
N ASP A 54 -3.67 -2.42 -5.32
CA ASP A 54 -3.01 -3.01 -4.16
C ASP A 54 -3.79 -2.71 -2.87
N ALA A 55 -4.29 -1.48 -2.72
CA ALA A 55 -5.08 -1.09 -1.55
C ALA A 55 -6.40 -1.85 -1.47
N HIS A 56 -7.11 -1.99 -2.58
CA HIS A 56 -8.35 -2.75 -2.63
C HIS A 56 -8.11 -4.25 -2.40
N SER A 57 -7.04 -4.81 -2.97
CA SER A 57 -6.68 -6.22 -2.82
C SER A 57 -6.31 -6.56 -1.36
N THR A 58 -5.48 -5.74 -0.74
CA THR A 58 -5.06 -5.91 0.67
C THR A 58 -6.22 -5.74 1.63
N PHE A 59 -7.07 -4.73 1.43
CA PHE A 59 -8.26 -4.51 2.26
C PHE A 59 -9.31 -5.62 2.08
N SER A 60 -9.50 -6.12 0.86
CA SER A 60 -10.40 -7.26 0.61
C SER A 60 -9.89 -8.54 1.26
N SER A 61 -8.58 -8.80 1.16
CA SER A 61 -7.92 -9.92 1.84
C SER A 61 -8.09 -9.83 3.34
N LEU A 62 -7.96 -8.64 3.92
CA LEU A 62 -8.23 -8.39 5.32
C LEU A 62 -9.67 -8.76 5.73
N LEU A 63 -10.66 -8.33 4.96
CA LEU A 63 -12.07 -8.66 5.22
C LEU A 63 -12.38 -10.16 5.10
N SER A 64 -11.50 -10.94 4.45
CA SER A 64 -11.63 -12.39 4.38
C SER A 64 -11.07 -13.13 5.61
N LEU A 65 -10.30 -12.45 6.47
CA LEU A 65 -9.67 -13.08 7.63
C LEU A 65 -10.72 -13.52 8.65
N SER A 66 -10.68 -14.79 9.04
CA SER A 66 -11.57 -15.39 10.03
C SER A 66 -11.33 -14.87 11.45
N ILE A 67 -10.16 -14.29 11.71
CA ILE A 67 -9.80 -13.69 13.00
C ILE A 67 -10.64 -12.44 13.30
N LEU A 68 -11.14 -11.75 12.27
CA LEU A 68 -12.02 -10.61 12.46
C LEU A 68 -13.46 -11.10 12.71
N PRO A 69 -14.11 -10.62 13.79
CA PRO A 69 -15.52 -10.92 14.03
C PRO A 69 -16.39 -10.59 12.81
N LYS A 70 -17.40 -11.41 12.55
CA LYS A 70 -18.29 -11.23 11.39
C LYS A 70 -18.92 -9.83 11.37
N ALA A 71 -19.38 -9.35 12.52
CA ALA A 71 -19.95 -8.01 12.66
C ALA A 71 -18.97 -6.91 12.25
N THR A 72 -17.71 -7.00 12.69
CA THR A 72 -16.63 -6.09 12.29
C THR A 72 -16.42 -6.10 10.78
N ARG A 73 -16.33 -7.30 10.17
CA ARG A 73 -16.15 -7.42 8.72
C ARG A 73 -17.31 -6.81 7.93
N THR A 74 -18.54 -7.00 8.39
CA THR A 74 -19.72 -6.39 7.78
C THR A 74 -19.66 -4.87 7.87
N VAL A 75 -19.40 -4.30 9.04
CA VAL A 75 -19.31 -2.85 9.22
C VAL A 75 -18.20 -2.23 8.37
N LEU A 76 -17.01 -2.84 8.37
CA LEU A 76 -15.88 -2.37 7.55
C LEU A 76 -16.19 -2.45 6.06
N SER A 77 -16.83 -3.53 5.62
CA SER A 77 -17.24 -3.71 4.22
C SER A 77 -18.28 -2.67 3.79
N GLU A 78 -19.31 -2.43 4.60
CA GLU A 78 -20.34 -1.42 4.31
C GLU A 78 -19.76 0.00 4.25
N ARG A 79 -18.87 0.34 5.20
CA ARG A 79 -18.19 1.64 5.22
C ARG A 79 -17.29 1.81 4.01
N TYR A 80 -16.54 0.78 3.67
CA TYR A 80 -15.70 0.78 2.50
C TYR A 80 -16.51 0.94 1.21
N GLU A 81 -17.61 0.21 1.03
CA GLU A 81 -18.48 0.34 -0.14
C GLU A 81 -19.11 1.72 -0.23
N ARG A 82 -19.51 2.29 0.91
CA ARG A 82 -20.01 3.67 0.97
C ARG A 82 -18.94 4.67 0.54
N TRP A 83 -17.75 4.58 1.13
CA TRP A 83 -16.63 5.45 0.78
C TRP A 83 -16.26 5.33 -0.70
N ARG A 84 -16.14 4.09 -1.21
CA ARG A 84 -15.78 3.81 -2.61
C ARG A 84 -16.73 4.51 -3.59
N ARG A 85 -18.03 4.55 -3.28
CA ARG A 85 -19.06 5.17 -4.15
C ARG A 85 -19.14 6.69 -4.04
N ASN A 86 -18.76 7.27 -2.91
CA ASN A 86 -18.95 8.70 -2.65
C ASN A 86 -17.66 9.51 -2.83
N GLU A 87 -16.53 8.99 -2.35
CA GLU A 87 -15.26 9.72 -2.20
C GLU A 87 -14.09 8.98 -2.86
N GLY A 88 -14.26 7.69 -3.19
CA GLY A 88 -13.19 6.81 -3.65
C GLY A 88 -12.53 7.30 -4.94
N GLU A 89 -13.33 7.67 -5.95
CA GLU A 89 -12.83 8.14 -7.25
C GLU A 89 -12.04 9.44 -7.12
N GLU A 90 -12.56 10.41 -6.36
CA GLU A 90 -11.88 11.69 -6.11
C GLU A 90 -10.55 11.47 -5.38
N PHE A 91 -10.57 10.63 -4.33
CA PHE A 91 -9.37 10.29 -3.57
C PHE A 91 -8.28 9.69 -4.47
N TRP A 92 -8.61 8.68 -5.28
CA TRP A 92 -7.62 8.03 -6.14
C TRP A 92 -7.13 8.93 -7.27
N THR A 93 -8.02 9.76 -7.83
CA THR A 93 -7.65 10.75 -8.84
C THR A 93 -6.68 11.78 -8.28
N SER A 94 -6.97 12.33 -7.09
CA SER A 94 -6.08 13.27 -6.40
C SER A 94 -4.72 12.64 -6.15
N ARG A 95 -4.70 11.39 -5.67
CA ARG A 95 -3.43 10.70 -5.36
C ARG A 95 -2.59 10.39 -6.58
N ALA A 96 -3.24 10.02 -7.69
CA ALA A 96 -2.57 9.80 -8.97
C ALA A 96 -1.98 11.11 -9.52
N ALA A 97 -2.65 12.25 -9.31
CA ALA A 97 -2.14 13.56 -9.66
C ALA A 97 -0.92 13.94 -8.79
N ASP A 98 -1.02 13.77 -7.47
CA ASP A 98 0.08 14.04 -6.53
C ASP A 98 1.33 13.22 -6.86
N TYR A 99 1.16 11.94 -7.20
CA TYR A 99 2.26 11.09 -7.64
C TYR A 99 2.94 11.64 -8.90
N LYS A 100 2.16 12.03 -9.92
CA LYS A 100 2.70 12.62 -11.17
C LYS A 100 3.44 13.93 -10.90
N ILE A 101 2.90 14.80 -10.05
CA ILE A 101 3.53 16.06 -9.66
C ILE A 101 4.87 15.80 -8.97
N ASN A 102 4.91 14.86 -8.03
CA ASN A 102 6.13 14.50 -7.31
C ASN A 102 7.20 13.94 -8.24
N VAL A 103 6.83 13.04 -9.16
CA VAL A 103 7.77 12.48 -10.16
C VAL A 103 8.35 13.60 -11.02
N SER A 104 7.49 14.45 -11.60
CA SER A 104 7.91 15.56 -12.46
C SER A 104 8.78 16.59 -11.72
N THR A 105 8.47 16.86 -10.45
CA THR A 105 9.26 17.76 -9.60
C THR A 105 10.66 17.20 -9.35
N ASN A 106 10.76 15.91 -9.04
CA ASN A 106 12.04 15.25 -8.81
C ASN A 106 12.90 15.19 -10.08
N GLU A 107 12.31 14.93 -11.24
CA GLU A 107 13.00 15.00 -12.53
C GLU A 107 13.54 16.40 -12.80
N THR A 108 12.71 17.43 -12.59
CA THR A 108 13.10 18.83 -12.81
C THR A 108 14.25 19.25 -11.88
N ILE A 109 14.21 18.82 -10.61
CA ILE A 109 15.31 19.04 -9.66
C ILE A 109 16.58 18.32 -10.11
N GLY A 110 16.46 17.06 -10.56
CA GLY A 110 17.58 16.30 -11.12
C GLY A 110 18.27 17.04 -12.28
N ASP A 111 17.48 17.50 -13.24
CA ASP A 111 17.94 18.27 -14.40
C ASP A 111 18.63 19.58 -14.01
N LEU A 112 18.06 20.32 -13.05
CA LEU A 112 18.65 21.55 -12.52
C LEU A 112 20.01 21.30 -11.84
N VAL A 113 20.10 20.24 -11.05
CA VAL A 113 21.34 19.84 -10.38
C VAL A 113 22.40 19.40 -11.39
N GLU A 114 22.03 18.62 -12.41
CA GLU A 114 22.96 18.23 -13.49
C GLU A 114 23.47 19.44 -14.26
N ARG A 115 22.58 20.36 -14.66
CA ARG A 115 22.97 21.60 -15.34
C ARG A 115 23.91 22.44 -14.46
N GLY A 116 23.63 22.58 -13.17
CA GLY A 116 24.51 23.29 -12.21
C GLY A 116 25.91 22.70 -12.10
N ARG A 117 26.03 21.36 -12.15
CA ARG A 117 27.33 20.66 -12.20
C ARG A 117 28.08 20.91 -13.52
N PHE A 118 27.39 20.99 -14.65
CA PHE A 118 28.01 21.33 -15.94
C PHE A 118 28.59 22.75 -15.97
N PHE A 119 27.91 23.72 -15.37
CA PHE A 119 28.39 25.11 -15.31
C PHE A 119 29.60 25.30 -14.38
N THR A 120 29.69 24.54 -13.30
CA THR A 120 30.85 24.58 -12.39
C THR A 120 32.08 23.89 -12.98
N LYS A 121 31.89 22.82 -13.78
CA LYS A 121 32.99 22.08 -14.42
C LYS A 121 33.62 22.79 -15.63
N LYS A 122 32.90 23.70 -16.31
CA LYS A 122 33.42 24.52 -17.42
C LYS A 122 34.18 25.78 -16.98
N ARG A 123 34.23 26.06 -15.67
CA ARG A 123 34.86 27.27 -15.11
C ARG A 123 36.23 27.02 -14.46
N LEU A 124 36.74 25.79 -14.54
CA LEU A 124 38.10 25.38 -14.14
C LEU A 124 38.96 25.13 -15.38
#